data_AF-A0A171ABH7-F1
#
_entry.id   AF-A0A171ABH7-F1
#
_cell.length_a   1.000
_cell.length_b   1.000
_cell.length_c   1.000
_cell.angle_alpha   90.00
_cell.angle_beta   90.00
_cell.angle_gamma   90.00
#
_symmetry.space_group_name_H-M   'P 1'
#
loop_
_entity.id
_entity.type
_entity.pdbx_description
1 polymer ?
#
loop_
_entity_poly.entity_id
_entity_poly.type
_entity_poly.pdbx_seq_one_letter_code
_entity_poly.pdbx_strand_id
1 'polypeptide(L)'
;MKLVQAHATRSTGEVSLALRFIGIDPESSGGNCPAVWVDDATHEIVIQGWQADEATKKRTQQDSPLLDTEGVIRVPGRMAEILRKALDDLAGS
;
A
#
# COMPACT_ATOMS: atom_id res chain seq x y z
N MET A 1 19.87 -7.82 5.65
CA MET A 1 19.37 -8.29 4.33
C MET A 1 19.57 -7.15 3.33
N LYS A 2 20.20 -7.41 2.18
CA LYS A 2 20.44 -6.38 1.15
C LYS A 2 19.16 -6.14 0.36
N LEU A 3 18.67 -4.91 0.33
CA LEU A 3 17.61 -4.50 -0.60
C LEU A 3 18.26 -4.36 -1.99
N VAL A 4 17.75 -5.12 -2.96
CA VAL A 4 18.20 -5.08 -4.35
C VAL A 4 17.27 -4.09 -5.07
N GLN A 5 17.75 -2.91 -5.43
CA GLN A 5 17.02 -2.04 -6.35
C GLN A 5 17.27 -2.51 -7.78
N ALA A 6 16.25 -3.12 -8.39
CA ALA A 6 16.26 -3.43 -9.82
C ALA A 6 15.92 -2.15 -10.61
N HIS A 7 16.83 -1.72 -11.49
CA HIS A 7 16.54 -0.72 -12.51
C HIS A 7 15.90 -1.40 -13.72
N ALA A 8 14.72 -0.93 -14.14
CA ALA A 8 14.06 -1.37 -15.37
C ALA A 8 14.07 -0.27 -16.44
N THR A 9 14.37 -0.66 -17.67
CA THR A 9 14.44 0.16 -18.89
C THR A 9 13.04 0.45 -19.43
N ARG A 10 12.70 1.71 -19.78
CA ARG A 10 11.31 2.13 -20.08
C ARG A 10 10.93 2.07 -21.56
N SER A 11 9.66 1.71 -21.81
CA SER A 11 8.93 1.85 -23.08
C SER A 11 7.91 3.00 -23.01
N THR A 12 7.72 3.75 -24.10
CA THR A 12 6.83 4.92 -24.18
C THR A 12 5.37 4.51 -24.05
N GLY A 13 4.75 4.80 -22.91
CA GLY A 13 3.38 4.42 -22.52
C GLY A 13 3.28 3.81 -21.13
N GLU A 14 4.42 3.50 -20.50
CA GLU A 14 4.49 2.94 -19.16
C GLU A 14 4.39 4.04 -18.10
N VAL A 15 3.35 4.01 -17.26
CA VAL A 15 3.37 4.71 -15.98
C VAL A 15 4.50 4.07 -15.18
N SER A 16 5.65 4.73 -15.14
CA SER A 16 6.77 4.22 -14.37
C SER A 16 6.47 4.41 -12.90
N LEU A 17 6.11 3.34 -12.21
CA LEU A 17 5.97 3.35 -10.76
C LEU A 17 7.32 3.73 -10.13
N ALA A 18 7.31 4.70 -9.21
CA ALA A 18 8.47 5.10 -8.42
C ALA A 18 8.26 4.70 -6.96
N LEU A 19 8.10 3.40 -6.72
CA LEU A 19 7.79 2.86 -5.39
C LEU A 19 8.97 3.00 -4.44
N ARG A 20 8.75 3.74 -3.36
CA ARG A 20 9.66 3.91 -2.24
C ARG A 20 9.06 3.23 -1.01
N PHE A 21 9.80 2.27 -0.46
CA PHE A 21 9.35 1.47 0.68
C PHE A 21 9.36 2.28 1.98
N ILE A 22 8.24 2.23 2.73
CA ILE A 22 8.08 2.92 4.01
C ILE A 22 8.24 1.97 5.18
N GLY A 23 7.62 0.78 5.10
CA GLY A 23 7.68 -0.17 6.19
C GLY A 23 6.82 -1.41 5.99
N ILE A 24 7.01 -2.35 6.90
CA ILE A 24 6.34 -3.64 6.97
C ILE A 24 5.81 -3.85 8.38
N ASP A 25 4.80 -4.69 8.51
CA ASP A 25 4.23 -5.10 9.79
C ASP A 25 5.32 -5.55 10.78
N PRO A 26 5.48 -4.83 11.91
CA PRO A 26 6.55 -5.08 12.86
C PRO A 26 6.40 -6.42 13.61
N GLU A 27 5.20 -7.01 13.60
CA GLU A 27 4.94 -8.30 14.25
C GLU A 27 5.01 -9.49 13.28
N SER A 28 5.43 -9.26 12.04
CA SER A 28 5.41 -10.31 11.02
C SER A 28 6.60 -11.27 11.11
N SER A 29 6.33 -12.58 11.16
CA SER A 29 7.35 -13.63 11.38
C SER A 29 7.51 -14.66 10.24
N GLY A 30 6.98 -14.40 9.03
CA GLY A 30 7.35 -15.20 7.85
C GLY A 30 6.23 -15.65 6.92
N GLY A 31 5.54 -14.72 6.24
CA GLY A 31 4.87 -15.10 5.00
C GLY A 31 3.82 -14.12 4.45
N ASN A 32 3.15 -13.36 5.31
CA ASN A 32 2.13 -12.40 4.91
C ASN A 32 2.24 -11.15 5.76
N CYS A 33 3.05 -10.21 5.29
CA CYS A 33 3.40 -9.02 6.04
C CYS A 33 2.79 -7.81 5.35
N PRO A 34 1.73 -7.20 5.90
CA PRO A 34 1.25 -5.92 5.41
C PRO A 34 2.41 -4.93 5.26
N ALA A 35 2.43 -4.18 4.16
CA ALA A 35 3.53 -3.32 3.79
C ALA A 35 3.02 -2.07 3.10
N VAL A 36 3.80 -0.99 3.21
CA VAL A 36 3.44 0.34 2.72
C VAL A 36 4.57 0.89 1.87
N TRP A 37 4.21 1.45 0.72
CA TRP A 37 5.08 2.23 -0.15
C TRP A 37 4.44 3.57 -0.45
N VAL A 38 5.27 4.53 -0.83
CA VAL A 38 4.86 5.74 -1.53
C VAL A 38 5.27 5.59 -3.00
N ASP A 39 4.37 5.90 -3.93
CA ASP A 39 4.72 6.07 -5.33
C ASP A 39 5.00 7.55 -5.61
N ASP A 40 6.27 7.90 -5.76
CA ASP A 40 6.69 9.29 -6.01
C ASP A 40 6.29 9.77 -7.42
N ALA A 41 5.93 8.87 -8.35
CA ALA A 41 5.52 9.23 -9.71
C ALA A 41 4.04 9.61 -9.79
N THR A 42 3.18 8.94 -9.03
CA THR A 42 1.72 9.18 -9.02
C THR A 42 1.25 9.95 -7.79
N HIS A 43 2.12 10.18 -6.80
CA HIS A 43 1.79 10.81 -5.52
C HIS A 43 0.75 10.00 -4.74
N GLU A 44 0.91 8.67 -4.73
CA GLU A 44 -0.03 7.73 -4.11
C GLU A 44 0.61 6.91 -3.00
N ILE A 45 -0.20 6.44 -2.05
CA ILE A 45 0.22 5.41 -1.09
C ILE A 45 -0.22 4.06 -1.62
N VAL A 46 0.73 3.13 -1.73
CA VAL A 46 0.45 1.73 -2.09
C VAL A 46 0.51 0.88 -0.85
N ILE A 47 -0.52 0.04 -0.64
CA ILE A 47 -0.67 -0.76 0.56
C ILE A 47 -0.89 -2.22 0.19
N GLN A 48 -0.03 -3.10 0.72
CA GLN A 48 -0.30 -4.53 0.80
C GLN A 48 -0.93 -4.84 2.16
N GLY A 49 -2.05 -5.56 2.16
CA GLY A 49 -2.76 -5.98 3.37
C GLY A 49 -3.58 -7.23 3.15
N TRP A 50 -4.48 -7.55 4.08
CA TRP A 50 -5.39 -8.69 3.94
C TRP A 50 -6.66 -8.28 3.22
N GLN A 51 -7.18 -9.13 2.34
CA GLN A 51 -8.47 -8.87 1.74
C GLN A 51 -9.57 -8.87 2.82
N ALA A 52 -10.48 -7.92 2.75
CA ALA A 52 -11.66 -7.93 3.61
C ALA A 52 -12.56 -9.15 3.34
N ASP A 53 -13.15 -9.69 4.41
CA ASP A 53 -14.24 -10.66 4.33
C ASP A 53 -15.52 -10.02 3.75
N GLU A 54 -16.47 -10.85 3.36
CA GLU A 54 -17.72 -10.40 2.73
C GLU A 54 -18.55 -9.49 3.64
N ALA A 55 -18.57 -9.75 4.95
CA ALA A 55 -19.32 -8.94 5.90
C ALA A 55 -18.76 -7.52 5.97
N THR A 56 -17.44 -7.40 6.05
CA THR A 56 -16.72 -6.12 6.04
C THR A 56 -16.94 -5.39 4.72
N LYS A 57 -16.79 -6.06 3.57
CA LYS A 57 -17.04 -5.48 2.23
C LYS A 57 -18.47 -4.95 2.10
N LYS A 58 -19.46 -5.75 2.50
CA LYS A 58 -20.87 -5.35 2.43
C LYS A 58 -21.18 -4.15 3.30
N ARG A 59 -20.55 -4.04 4.48
CA ARG A 59 -20.71 -2.88 5.35
C ARG A 59 -20.13 -1.63 4.71
N THR A 60 -18.89 -1.66 4.22
CA THR A 60 -18.26 -0.48 3.60
C THR A 60 -19.00 -0.04 2.34
N GLN A 61 -19.60 -0.98 1.59
CA GLN A 61 -20.44 -0.69 0.43
C GLN A 61 -21.72 0.11 0.75
N GLN A 62 -22.15 0.13 2.01
CA GLN A 62 -23.27 0.99 2.43
C GLN A 62 -22.89 2.47 2.42
N ASP A 63 -21.61 2.78 2.62
CA ASP A 63 -21.09 4.14 2.68
C ASP A 63 -20.53 4.58 1.32
N SER A 64 -19.88 3.67 0.58
CA SER A 64 -19.32 3.91 -0.76
C SER A 64 -19.44 2.66 -1.64
N PRO A 65 -20.17 2.69 -2.77
CA PRO A 65 -20.21 1.58 -3.73
C PRO A 65 -18.80 1.14 -4.16
N LEU A 66 -18.61 -0.16 -4.37
CA LEU A 66 -17.33 -0.75 -4.76
C LEU A 66 -17.36 -1.14 -6.24
N LEU A 67 -16.45 -0.60 -7.04
CA LEU A 67 -16.26 -0.94 -8.46
C LEU A 67 -15.42 -2.21 -8.64
N ASP A 68 -15.47 -2.81 -9.83
CA ASP A 68 -14.68 -4.01 -10.18
C ASP A 68 -13.16 -3.78 -10.08
N THR A 69 -12.72 -2.53 -10.23
CA THR A 69 -11.31 -2.12 -10.12
C THR A 69 -10.90 -1.75 -8.69
N GLU A 70 -11.81 -1.83 -7.72
CA GLU A 70 -11.58 -1.42 -6.33
C GLU A 70 -11.55 -2.61 -5.38
N GLY A 71 -10.78 -2.47 -4.30
CA GLY A 71 -10.64 -3.50 -3.28
C GLY A 71 -10.69 -2.91 -1.88
N VAL A 72 -11.34 -3.63 -0.96
CA VAL A 72 -11.29 -3.31 0.48
C VAL A 72 -10.14 -4.11 1.10
N ILE A 73 -9.11 -3.39 1.52
CA ILE A 73 -7.90 -3.95 2.14
C ILE A 73 -7.91 -3.65 3.64
N ARG A 74 -7.75 -4.69 4.45
CA ARG A 74 -7.59 -4.61 5.90
C ARG A 74 -6.11 -4.45 6.23
N VAL A 75 -5.82 -3.46 7.05
CA VAL A 75 -4.48 -3.20 7.59
C VAL A 75 -4.55 -3.26 9.13
N PRO A 76 -3.64 -3.98 9.81
CA PRO A 76 -3.68 -4.06 11.26
C PRO A 76 -3.30 -2.72 11.90
N GLY A 77 -3.96 -2.36 13.02
CA GLY A 77 -3.80 -1.04 13.65
C GLY A 77 -2.36 -0.70 14.08
N ARG A 78 -1.53 -1.71 14.39
CA ARG A 78 -0.09 -1.53 14.69
C ARG A 78 0.73 -0.94 13.52
N MET A 79 0.19 -0.94 12.30
CA MET A 79 0.79 -0.26 11.14
C MET A 79 0.58 1.26 11.13
N ALA A 80 -0.17 1.83 12.10
CA ALA A 80 -0.55 3.24 12.10
C ALA A 80 0.65 4.19 11.95
N GLU A 81 1.75 3.94 12.66
CA GLU A 81 2.95 4.78 12.57
C GLU A 81 3.62 4.71 11.19
N ILE A 82 3.58 3.56 10.52
CA ILE A 82 4.12 3.38 9.17
C ILE A 82 3.24 4.11 8.15
N LEU A 83 1.92 4.04 8.30
CA LEU A 83 0.98 4.78 7.45
C LEU A 83 1.12 6.29 7.66
N ARG A 84 1.27 6.74 8.91
CA ARG A 84 1.50 8.15 9.23
C ARG A 84 2.79 8.65 8.58
N LYS A 85 3.88 7.88 8.66
CA LYS A 85 5.12 8.21 7.97
C LYS A 85 4.93 8.33 6.44
N ALA A 86 4.16 7.44 5.82
CA ALA A 86 3.89 7.52 4.39
C ALA A 86 3.13 8.82 4.02
N LEU A 87 2.16 9.22 4.86
CA LEU A 87 1.43 10.48 4.70
C LEU A 87 2.34 11.70 4.88
N ASP A 88 3.19 11.71 5.92
CA ASP A 88 4.15 12.79 6.17
C ASP A 88 5.14 12.94 5.00
N ASP A 89 5.68 11.82 4.50
CA ASP A 89 6.55 11.78 3.33
C ASP A 89 5.85 12.35 2.07
N LEU A 90 4.55 12.09 1.86
CA LEU A 90 3.76 12.66 0.76
C LEU A 90 3.43 14.15 0.94
N ALA A 91 3.27 14.61 2.18
CA ALA A 91 3.04 16.01 2.49
C ALA A 91 4.33 16.85 2.40
N GLY A 92 5.49 16.20 2.36
CA GLY A 92 6.81 16.85 2.37
C GLY A 92 7.16 17.48 3.72
N SER A 93 6.58 16.95 4.82
CA SER A 93 6.69 17.49 6.19
C SER A 93 7.53 16.63 7.11
#